data_AF-A0A089L8D9-F1
#
_entry.id   AF-A0A089L8D9-F1
#
_cell.length_a   1.000
_cell.length_b   1.000
_cell.length_c   1.000
_cell.angle_alpha   90.00
_cell.angle_beta   90.00
_cell.angle_gamma   90.00
#
_symmetry.space_group_name_H-M   'P 1'
#
loop_
_entity.id
_entity.type
_entity.pdbx_description
1 polymer ?
#
loop_
_entity_poly.entity_id
_entity_poly.type
_entity_poly.pdbx_seq_one_letter_code
_entity_poly.pdbx_strand_id
1 'polypeptide(L)'
;MKRQAGPKRKRVLPAKRQAVPGVKRRVKAQTVEFAVFGDSHVGYGNSLSIFKSLLPKAVGSGNKRFFIFGGDNAQAGADHGNNANAYYKEFKDTVTSTLGSIPYKASIGNWEASTRALFTQYLGAVAGQMNFPGTQGKVKYVWLDCALGQFTPASINLLRNLDDRYFYIIDFHWPLRVQGITVESSHVLSATETSRFFSAIPVKARDKVLAIFTHHGHKFYRKLSNINPGYPKTKFFVCGCSGDYKCKPNGNMGYYNATLTSSGSGYKVDAYTAH
;
A
#
# COMPACT_ATOMS: atom_id res chain seq x y z
N MET A 1 36.90 -81.20 34.99
CA MET A 1 35.58 -80.77 34.45
C MET A 1 35.73 -79.42 33.76
N LYS A 2 35.67 -79.37 32.42
CA LYS A 2 35.73 -78.13 31.62
C LYS A 2 34.35 -77.91 30.97
N ARG A 3 33.70 -76.78 31.29
CA ARG A 3 32.40 -76.39 30.72
C ARG A 3 32.60 -75.81 29.31
N GLN A 4 31.85 -76.32 28.34
CA GLN A 4 31.77 -75.80 26.97
C GLN A 4 31.00 -74.47 26.95
N ALA A 5 31.48 -73.51 26.14
CA ALA A 5 30.83 -72.22 25.91
C ALA A 5 29.74 -72.36 24.82
N GLY A 6 28.53 -71.90 25.11
CA GLY A 6 27.41 -71.87 24.16
C GLY A 6 27.53 -70.75 23.11
N PRO A 7 26.81 -70.84 21.98
CA PRO A 7 26.98 -69.91 20.86
C PRO A 7 26.30 -68.56 21.11
N LYS A 8 26.98 -67.47 20.71
CA LYS A 8 26.47 -66.09 20.81
C LYS A 8 25.30 -65.86 19.85
N ARG A 9 24.16 -65.37 20.38
CA ARG A 9 23.01 -64.90 19.58
C ARG A 9 23.41 -63.70 18.72
N LYS A 10 23.17 -63.78 17.41
CA LYS A 10 23.28 -62.65 16.47
C LYS A 10 22.22 -61.60 16.78
N ARG A 11 22.65 -60.35 16.92
CA ARG A 11 21.81 -59.17 17.14
C ARG A 11 21.12 -58.79 15.82
N VAL A 12 19.80 -58.93 15.75
CA VAL A 12 18.99 -58.49 14.62
C VAL A 12 18.81 -56.97 14.70
N LEU A 13 19.25 -56.25 13.67
CA LEU A 13 19.03 -54.80 13.53
C LEU A 13 17.57 -54.54 13.11
N PRO A 14 16.89 -53.53 13.67
CA PRO A 14 15.51 -53.24 13.28
C PRO A 14 15.45 -52.73 11.84
N ALA A 15 14.44 -53.19 11.09
CA ALA A 15 14.17 -52.75 9.74
C ALA A 15 13.97 -51.22 9.69
N LYS A 16 14.66 -50.57 8.73
CA LYS A 16 14.50 -49.14 8.43
C LYS A 16 13.02 -48.85 8.18
N ARG A 17 12.40 -48.05 9.05
CA ARG A 17 11.08 -47.44 8.79
C ARG A 17 11.18 -46.68 7.47
N GLN A 18 10.45 -47.13 6.47
CA GLN A 18 10.28 -46.39 5.22
C GLN A 18 9.69 -45.02 5.55
N ALA A 19 10.34 -43.97 5.04
CA ALA A 19 9.84 -42.61 5.17
C ALA A 19 8.48 -42.52 4.48
N VAL A 20 7.44 -42.21 5.27
CA VAL A 20 6.11 -41.89 4.74
C VAL A 20 6.26 -40.70 3.78
N PRO A 21 5.76 -40.78 2.53
CA PRO A 21 5.84 -39.68 1.58
C PRO A 21 5.26 -38.41 2.23
N GLY A 22 6.08 -37.38 2.35
CA GLY A 22 5.72 -36.13 3.00
C GLY A 22 4.43 -35.57 2.41
N VAL A 23 3.41 -35.44 3.25
CA VAL A 23 2.20 -34.68 2.94
C VAL A 23 2.65 -33.28 2.53
N LYS A 24 2.64 -32.98 1.23
CA LYS A 24 2.88 -31.63 0.71
C LYS A 24 1.83 -30.74 1.36
N ARG A 25 2.25 -29.95 2.36
CA ARG A 25 1.42 -28.96 3.05
C ARG A 25 0.83 -28.05 1.97
N ARG A 26 -0.44 -28.26 1.60
CA ARG A 26 -1.15 -27.38 0.67
C ARG A 26 -1.19 -26.01 1.32
N VAL A 27 -0.33 -25.10 0.89
CA VAL A 27 -0.35 -23.71 1.34
C VAL A 27 -1.64 -23.12 0.80
N LYS A 28 -2.65 -22.97 1.67
CA LYS A 28 -3.94 -22.38 1.30
C LYS A 28 -3.67 -20.93 0.88
N ALA A 29 -4.05 -20.59 -0.35
CA ALA A 29 -3.97 -19.22 -0.84
C ALA A 29 -4.77 -18.30 0.10
N GLN A 30 -4.15 -17.22 0.55
CA GLN A 30 -4.79 -16.22 1.39
C GLN A 30 -5.09 -15.00 0.54
N THR A 31 -6.31 -14.50 0.66
CA THR A 31 -6.75 -13.26 0.02
C THR A 31 -7.03 -12.22 1.10
N VAL A 32 -6.44 -11.04 0.94
CA VAL A 32 -6.72 -9.86 1.76
C VAL A 32 -7.26 -8.78 0.82
N GLU A 33 -8.49 -8.36 1.06
CA GLU A 33 -9.10 -7.26 0.31
C GLU A 33 -8.86 -5.94 1.02
N PHE A 34 -8.63 -4.87 0.26
CA PHE A 34 -8.43 -3.51 0.76
C PHE A 34 -8.91 -2.50 -0.27
N ALA A 35 -9.07 -1.25 0.14
CA ALA A 35 -9.44 -0.17 -0.77
C ALA A 35 -8.42 0.96 -0.73
N VAL A 36 -8.22 1.62 -1.87
CA VAL A 36 -7.32 2.77 -2.01
C VAL A 36 -8.11 3.95 -2.53
N PHE A 37 -8.10 5.02 -1.75
CA PHE A 37 -8.70 6.31 -2.03
C PHE A 37 -7.58 7.34 -2.14
N GLY A 38 -7.80 8.41 -2.88
CA GLY A 38 -6.89 9.54 -2.92
C GLY A 38 -7.61 10.77 -3.44
N ASP A 39 -7.12 11.94 -3.03
CA ASP A 39 -7.67 13.24 -3.44
C ASP A 39 -9.16 13.32 -3.07
N SER A 40 -9.46 13.07 -1.79
CA SER A 40 -10.82 13.23 -1.25
C SER A 40 -11.22 14.70 -1.08
N HIS A 41 -10.24 15.60 -0.92
CA HIS A 41 -10.40 17.06 -0.82
C HIS A 41 -11.58 17.52 0.05
N VAL A 42 -11.77 16.92 1.22
CA VAL A 42 -12.81 17.36 2.17
C VAL A 42 -12.60 18.85 2.50
N GLY A 43 -13.64 19.66 2.33
CA GLY A 43 -13.58 21.12 2.44
C GLY A 43 -13.55 21.86 1.09
N TYR A 44 -13.46 21.15 -0.04
CA TYR A 44 -13.60 21.75 -1.38
C TYR A 44 -14.94 21.40 -2.02
N GLY A 45 -15.72 22.41 -2.42
CA GLY A 45 -16.94 22.23 -3.22
C GLY A 45 -17.84 21.08 -2.74
N ASN A 46 -18.15 20.14 -3.63
CA ASN A 46 -18.97 18.96 -3.33
C ASN A 46 -18.15 17.70 -2.94
N SER A 47 -16.84 17.83 -2.74
CA SER A 47 -15.94 16.68 -2.60
C SER A 47 -16.27 15.79 -1.41
N LEU A 48 -16.71 16.38 -0.30
CA LEU A 48 -17.16 15.63 0.87
C LEU A 48 -18.37 14.74 0.57
N SER A 49 -19.37 15.25 -0.17
CA SER A 49 -20.58 14.48 -0.48
C SER A 49 -20.25 13.29 -1.37
N ILE A 50 -19.38 13.50 -2.35
CA ILE A 50 -18.88 12.44 -3.23
C ILE A 50 -18.12 11.40 -2.42
N PHE A 51 -17.22 11.84 -1.54
CA PHE A 51 -16.47 10.95 -0.66
C PHE A 51 -17.40 10.13 0.26
N LYS A 52 -18.41 10.77 0.86
CA LYS A 52 -19.47 10.12 1.67
C LYS A 52 -20.33 9.16 0.84
N SER A 53 -20.46 9.35 -0.47
CA SER A 53 -21.17 8.40 -1.35
C SER A 53 -20.32 7.18 -1.73
N LEU A 54 -18.99 7.34 -1.84
CA LEU A 54 -18.08 6.28 -2.29
C LEU A 54 -17.61 5.39 -1.13
N LEU A 55 -17.31 5.97 0.03
CA LEU A 55 -16.70 5.24 1.15
C LEU A 55 -17.59 4.07 1.65
N PRO A 56 -18.91 4.23 1.86
CA PRO A 56 -19.77 3.12 2.26
C PRO A 56 -19.85 2.02 1.21
N LYS A 57 -19.84 2.36 -0.08
CA LYS A 57 -19.81 1.37 -1.18
C LYS A 57 -18.54 0.53 -1.12
N ALA A 58 -17.39 1.16 -0.88
CA ALA A 58 -16.13 0.45 -0.71
C ALA A 58 -16.15 -0.52 0.47
N VAL A 59 -16.68 -0.08 1.62
CA VAL A 59 -16.86 -0.94 2.81
C VAL A 59 -17.79 -2.11 2.53
N GLY A 60 -18.91 -1.87 1.85
CA GLY A 60 -19.87 -2.92 1.48
C GLY A 60 -19.38 -3.88 0.39
N SER A 61 -18.37 -3.49 -0.38
CA SER A 61 -17.85 -4.26 -1.52
C SER A 61 -16.88 -5.38 -1.13
N GLY A 62 -17.28 -6.30 -0.25
CA GLY A 62 -16.48 -7.44 0.19
C GLY A 62 -15.87 -7.27 1.58
N ASN A 63 -14.94 -8.15 1.97
CA ASN A 63 -14.40 -8.19 3.34
C ASN A 63 -13.09 -7.41 3.44
N LYS A 64 -13.20 -6.08 3.35
CA LYS A 64 -12.04 -5.18 3.41
C LYS A 64 -11.38 -5.25 4.78
N ARG A 65 -10.06 -5.44 4.77
CA ARG A 65 -9.22 -5.51 5.98
C ARG A 65 -8.39 -4.26 6.23
N PHE A 66 -8.33 -3.36 5.23
CA PHE A 66 -7.52 -2.15 5.31
C PHE A 66 -8.01 -1.10 4.30
N PHE A 67 -7.86 0.17 4.64
CA PHE A 67 -8.09 1.30 3.74
C PHE A 67 -6.85 2.19 3.66
N ILE A 68 -6.53 2.63 2.45
CA ILE A 68 -5.44 3.57 2.17
C ILE A 68 -6.08 4.87 1.68
N PHE A 69 -5.66 6.00 2.26
CA PHE A 69 -6.04 7.33 1.82
C PHE A 69 -4.79 8.12 1.43
N GLY A 70 -4.73 8.54 0.17
CA GLY A 70 -3.49 8.82 -0.53
C GLY A 70 -2.91 10.23 -0.49
N GLY A 71 -3.33 11.05 0.46
CA GLY A 71 -3.03 12.48 0.44
C GLY A 71 -4.14 13.30 -0.19
N ASP A 72 -4.07 14.60 0.07
CA ASP A 72 -5.14 15.56 -0.19
C ASP A 72 -6.47 15.04 0.37
N ASN A 73 -6.41 14.50 1.59
CA ASN A 73 -7.57 13.95 2.30
C ASN A 73 -8.54 15.10 2.64
N ALA A 74 -7.97 16.23 3.04
CA ALA A 74 -8.64 17.49 3.27
C ALA A 74 -8.03 18.61 2.41
N GLN A 75 -8.86 19.59 2.05
CA GLN A 75 -8.46 20.85 1.43
C GLN A 75 -7.82 21.80 2.46
N ALA A 76 -6.97 21.26 3.34
CA ALA A 76 -6.59 21.89 4.60
C ALA A 76 -5.66 23.09 4.46
N GLY A 77 -4.96 23.24 3.34
CA GLY A 77 -4.04 24.34 3.06
C GLY A 77 -4.69 25.50 2.33
N ALA A 78 -5.96 25.37 1.93
CA ALA A 78 -6.74 26.48 1.41
C ALA A 78 -6.95 27.56 2.50
N ASP A 79 -7.15 28.80 2.05
CA ASP A 79 -7.37 29.97 2.92
C ASP A 79 -6.33 30.08 4.05
N HIS A 80 -5.06 29.82 3.71
CA HIS A 80 -3.93 29.81 4.65
C HIS A 80 -4.12 28.89 5.87
N GLY A 81 -4.97 27.86 5.76
CA GLY A 81 -5.24 26.89 6.81
C GLY A 81 -6.28 27.31 7.83
N ASN A 82 -6.98 28.43 7.64
CA ASN A 82 -7.99 28.94 8.58
C ASN A 82 -9.08 27.90 8.90
N ASN A 83 -9.44 27.06 7.93
CA ASN A 83 -10.47 26.02 8.08
C ASN A 83 -9.89 24.59 8.23
N ALA A 84 -8.57 24.44 8.30
CA ALA A 84 -7.88 23.15 8.27
C ALA A 84 -8.37 22.20 9.37
N ASN A 85 -8.54 22.71 10.59
CA ASN A 85 -8.98 21.92 11.72
C ASN A 85 -10.38 21.30 11.50
N ALA A 86 -11.31 22.09 10.95
CA ALA A 86 -12.66 21.62 10.64
C ALA A 86 -12.63 20.54 9.55
N TYR A 87 -11.86 20.76 8.48
CA TYR A 87 -11.76 19.81 7.37
C TYR A 87 -11.10 18.48 7.77
N TYR A 88 -10.02 18.50 8.55
CA TYR A 88 -9.42 17.27 9.07
C TYR A 88 -10.35 16.52 10.01
N LYS A 89 -11.06 17.25 10.90
CA LYS A 89 -12.04 16.65 11.80
C LYS A 89 -13.16 15.98 11.01
N GLU A 90 -13.70 16.65 10.00
CA GLU A 90 -14.79 16.11 9.19
C GLU A 90 -14.36 14.90 8.35
N PHE A 91 -13.17 14.93 7.76
CA PHE A 91 -12.59 13.76 7.09
C PHE A 91 -12.46 12.60 8.08
N LYS A 92 -11.84 12.83 9.24
CA LYS A 92 -11.63 11.79 10.25
C LYS A 92 -12.94 11.20 10.74
N ASP A 93 -13.92 12.04 11.08
CA ASP A 93 -15.22 11.60 11.57
C ASP A 93 -15.99 10.80 10.50
N THR A 94 -15.91 11.21 9.23
CA THR A 94 -16.50 10.46 8.12
C THR A 94 -15.85 9.07 7.98
N VAL A 95 -14.52 9.00 8.05
CA VAL A 95 -13.80 7.72 7.95
C VAL A 95 -14.09 6.83 9.15
N THR A 96 -13.97 7.33 10.38
CA THR A 96 -14.14 6.51 11.59
C THR A 96 -15.57 6.00 11.74
N SER A 97 -16.57 6.84 11.45
CA SER A 97 -17.99 6.43 11.50
C SER A 97 -18.33 5.36 10.46
N THR A 98 -17.73 5.44 9.26
CA THR A 98 -18.03 4.50 8.17
C THR A 98 -17.25 3.19 8.28
N LEU A 99 -15.97 3.26 8.67
CA LEU A 99 -15.11 2.08 8.75
C LEU A 99 -15.28 1.28 10.05
N GLY A 100 -15.77 1.92 11.12
CA GLY A 100 -15.83 1.31 12.45
C GLY A 100 -14.46 0.86 12.92
N SER A 101 -14.25 -0.46 13.01
CA SER A 101 -12.98 -1.07 13.46
C SER A 101 -12.01 -1.43 12.34
N ILE A 102 -12.36 -1.21 11.07
CA ILE A 102 -11.45 -1.51 9.95
C ILE A 102 -10.31 -0.47 9.98
N PRO A 103 -9.04 -0.92 10.07
CA PRO A 103 -7.91 0.01 10.14
C PRO A 103 -7.71 0.74 8.81
N TYR A 104 -7.16 1.94 8.89
CA TYR A 104 -6.76 2.72 7.72
C TYR A 104 -5.44 3.45 7.95
N LYS A 105 -4.82 3.90 6.86
CA LYS A 105 -3.73 4.87 6.90
C LYS A 105 -3.90 5.96 5.86
N ALA A 106 -3.70 7.21 6.29
CA ALA A 106 -3.64 8.37 5.41
C ALA A 106 -2.20 8.81 5.19
N SER A 107 -1.86 9.11 3.94
CA SER A 107 -0.66 9.80 3.49
C SER A 107 -0.93 11.29 3.36
N ILE A 108 0.11 12.11 3.39
CA ILE A 108 0.01 13.57 3.29
C ILE A 108 0.14 14.03 1.84
N GLY A 109 -0.74 14.95 1.40
CA GLY A 109 -0.69 15.58 0.07
C GLY A 109 -0.26 17.04 0.09
N ASN A 110 -0.17 17.66 -1.09
CA ASN A 110 0.32 19.04 -1.18
C ASN A 110 -0.64 20.05 -0.54
N TRP A 111 -1.94 19.78 -0.56
CA TRP A 111 -2.93 20.63 0.12
C TRP A 111 -2.85 20.53 1.64
N GLU A 112 -2.06 19.62 2.19
CA GLU A 112 -1.95 19.39 3.63
C GLU A 112 -0.57 19.82 4.16
N ALA A 113 0.35 20.20 3.26
CA ALA A 113 1.76 20.42 3.58
C ALA A 113 2.00 21.58 4.56
N SER A 114 1.27 22.69 4.41
CA SER A 114 1.35 23.86 5.30
C SER A 114 0.68 23.63 6.66
N THR A 115 -0.18 22.62 6.78
CA THR A 115 -0.93 22.28 8.00
C THR A 115 -0.52 20.93 8.58
N ARG A 116 0.72 20.50 8.33
CA ARG A 116 1.28 19.20 8.73
C ARG A 116 1.11 18.88 10.22
N ALA A 117 1.13 19.88 11.10
CA ALA A 117 0.88 19.67 12.53
C ALA A 117 -0.53 19.14 12.79
N LEU A 118 -1.55 19.74 12.15
CA LEU A 118 -2.93 19.29 12.23
C LEU A 118 -3.12 17.94 11.52
N PHE A 119 -2.48 17.73 10.36
CA PHE A 119 -2.47 16.41 9.73
C PHE A 119 -2.01 15.34 10.72
N THR A 120 -0.90 15.59 11.42
CA THR A 120 -0.32 14.63 12.36
C THR A 120 -1.22 14.39 13.56
N GLN A 121 -1.85 15.45 14.09
CA GLN A 121 -2.82 15.38 15.18
C GLN A 121 -4.04 14.49 14.82
N TYR A 122 -4.57 14.64 13.60
CA TYR A 122 -5.80 13.95 13.21
C TYR A 122 -5.54 12.56 12.60
N LEU A 123 -4.54 12.44 11.72
CA LEU A 123 -4.32 11.31 10.81
C LEU A 123 -2.98 10.56 11.05
N GLY A 124 -2.18 11.04 12.00
CA GLY A 124 -0.94 10.42 12.45
C GLY A 124 0.28 10.74 11.57
N ALA A 125 1.36 9.99 11.75
CA ALA A 125 2.65 10.28 11.13
C ALA A 125 2.61 10.35 9.60
N VAL A 126 3.33 11.31 9.02
CA VAL A 126 3.38 11.57 7.56
C VAL A 126 4.19 10.57 6.75
N ALA A 127 5.08 9.82 7.39
CA ALA A 127 5.85 8.73 6.79
C ALA A 127 6.06 7.61 7.82
N GLY A 128 6.20 6.37 7.35
CA GLY A 128 6.44 5.23 8.22
C GLY A 128 6.17 3.89 7.55
N GLN A 129 6.17 2.84 8.36
CA GLN A 129 5.83 1.49 7.92
C GLN A 129 5.06 0.71 8.98
N MET A 130 4.27 -0.26 8.54
CA MET A 130 3.56 -1.21 9.41
C MET A 130 3.41 -2.57 8.73
N ASN A 131 2.99 -3.59 9.49
CA ASN A 131 2.55 -4.84 8.89
C ASN A 131 1.24 -4.60 8.12
N PHE A 132 1.17 -5.09 6.88
CA PHE A 132 -0.07 -5.04 6.12
C PHE A 132 -1.09 -5.98 6.79
N PRO A 133 -2.30 -5.51 7.17
CA PRO A 133 -3.28 -6.32 7.90
C PRO A 133 -3.59 -7.65 7.21
N GLY A 134 -3.74 -8.71 8.00
CA GLY A 134 -4.04 -10.05 7.48
C GLY A 134 -2.86 -10.79 6.87
N THR A 135 -1.65 -10.22 6.79
CA THR A 135 -0.52 -10.89 6.08
C THR A 135 0.47 -11.61 7.00
N GLN A 136 0.17 -11.72 8.30
CA GLN A 136 1.05 -12.33 9.31
C GLN A 136 2.46 -11.72 9.32
N GLY A 137 2.56 -10.42 9.01
CA GLY A 137 3.82 -9.67 8.99
C GLY A 137 4.75 -9.97 7.80
N LYS A 138 4.28 -10.72 6.79
CA LYS A 138 5.06 -11.02 5.57
C LYS A 138 5.03 -9.90 4.54
N VAL A 139 3.99 -9.08 4.56
CA VAL A 139 3.90 -7.88 3.73
C VAL A 139 3.94 -6.64 4.63
N LYS A 140 4.72 -5.65 4.24
CA LYS A 140 4.82 -4.34 4.88
C LYS A 140 4.09 -3.32 4.03
N TYR A 141 3.32 -2.48 4.70
CA TYR A 141 2.80 -1.24 4.14
C TYR A 141 3.78 -0.12 4.49
N VAL A 142 4.21 0.64 3.49
CA VAL A 142 5.14 1.77 3.65
C VAL A 142 4.48 3.00 3.07
N TRP A 143 4.32 4.04 3.87
CA TRP A 143 3.82 5.33 3.38
C TRP A 143 4.92 6.39 3.47
N LEU A 144 5.01 7.23 2.45
CA LEU A 144 6.10 8.20 2.29
C LEU A 144 5.55 9.62 2.17
N ASP A 145 6.38 10.56 2.63
CA ASP A 145 6.11 11.99 2.54
C ASP A 145 6.82 12.59 1.33
N CYS A 146 6.02 13.01 0.35
CA CYS A 146 6.45 13.78 -0.80
C CYS A 146 5.56 14.99 -1.06
N ALA A 147 4.89 15.53 -0.03
CA ALA A 147 3.84 16.54 -0.17
C ALA A 147 4.26 17.77 -1.00
N LEU A 148 5.56 18.12 -0.95
CA LEU A 148 6.14 19.27 -1.65
C LEU A 148 6.76 18.90 -3.01
N GLY A 149 6.35 17.78 -3.62
CA GLY A 149 6.89 17.30 -4.89
C GLY A 149 8.32 16.74 -4.80
N GLN A 150 8.79 16.43 -3.60
CA GLN A 150 10.10 15.84 -3.31
C GLN A 150 10.02 14.94 -2.08
N PHE A 151 10.75 13.82 -2.08
CA PHE A 151 10.76 12.93 -0.92
C PHE A 151 11.58 13.51 0.23
N THR A 152 11.00 13.47 1.43
CA THR A 152 11.72 13.85 2.65
C THR A 152 12.90 12.90 2.92
N PRO A 153 13.96 13.36 3.63
CA PRO A 153 15.06 12.49 4.02
C PRO A 153 14.61 11.25 4.79
N ALA A 154 13.60 11.38 5.66
CA ALA A 154 13.02 10.27 6.41
C ALA A 154 12.40 9.22 5.47
N SER A 155 11.66 9.65 4.45
CA SER A 155 11.07 8.77 3.43
C SER A 155 12.14 8.01 2.63
N ILE A 156 13.18 8.72 2.20
CA ILE A 156 14.30 8.09 1.49
C ILE A 156 15.04 7.11 2.41
N ASN A 157 15.19 7.43 3.70
CA ASN A 157 15.81 6.53 4.65
C ASN A 157 14.97 5.26 4.88
N LEU A 158 13.64 5.36 4.91
CA LEU A 158 12.77 4.17 4.96
C LEU A 158 13.01 3.26 3.75
N LEU A 159 13.09 3.83 2.54
CA LEU A 159 13.35 3.07 1.31
C LEU A 159 14.73 2.39 1.31
N ARG A 160 15.76 3.07 1.85
CA ARG A 160 17.13 2.50 1.98
C ARG A 160 17.20 1.30 2.92
N ASN A 161 16.29 1.22 3.88
CA ASN A 161 16.27 0.18 4.90
C ASN A 161 15.26 -0.95 4.62
N LEU A 162 14.76 -1.07 3.38
CA LEU A 162 13.93 -2.22 3.01
C LEU A 162 14.77 -3.52 2.99
N ASP A 163 14.21 -4.57 3.56
CA ASP A 163 14.81 -5.87 3.81
C ASP A 163 14.18 -6.92 2.89
N ASP A 164 14.99 -7.84 2.38
CA ASP A 164 14.60 -8.85 1.40
C ASP A 164 13.72 -9.99 1.95
N ARG A 165 13.50 -10.03 3.28
CA ARG A 165 12.62 -10.99 3.96
C ARG A 165 11.14 -10.65 3.87
N TYR A 166 10.80 -9.43 3.44
CA TYR A 166 9.41 -8.96 3.35
C TYR A 166 9.02 -8.60 1.93
N PHE A 167 7.72 -8.56 1.68
CA PHE A 167 7.13 -7.91 0.50
C PHE A 167 6.58 -6.54 0.85
N TYR A 168 6.45 -5.65 -0.14
CA TYR A 168 6.13 -4.25 0.08
C TYR A 168 4.96 -3.77 -0.76
N ILE A 169 4.05 -3.03 -0.12
CA ILE A 169 3.10 -2.11 -0.77
C ILE A 169 3.52 -0.71 -0.32
N ILE A 170 3.85 0.14 -1.29
CA ILE A 170 4.34 1.51 -1.06
C ILE A 170 3.24 2.50 -1.47
N ASP A 171 3.06 3.56 -0.69
CA ASP A 171 2.01 4.56 -0.88
C ASP A 171 2.55 5.98 -0.65
N PHE A 172 2.22 6.92 -1.52
CA PHE A 172 2.57 8.34 -1.37
C PHE A 172 1.85 9.21 -2.38
N HIS A 173 1.72 10.50 -2.09
CA HIS A 173 0.83 11.37 -2.85
C HIS A 173 1.21 11.61 -4.32
N TRP A 174 2.41 12.12 -4.62
CA TRP A 174 2.79 12.55 -5.97
C TRP A 174 3.21 11.37 -6.87
N PRO A 175 2.58 11.14 -8.04
CA PRO A 175 2.98 10.09 -8.97
C PRO A 175 4.44 10.16 -9.43
N LEU A 176 5.09 9.00 -9.54
CA LEU A 176 6.40 8.88 -10.17
C LEU A 176 6.32 9.09 -11.68
N ARG A 177 7.36 9.67 -12.29
CA ARG A 177 7.49 9.78 -13.75
C ARG A 177 7.91 8.44 -14.35
N VAL A 178 6.99 7.49 -14.40
CA VAL A 178 7.19 6.19 -15.05
C VAL A 178 6.90 6.26 -16.55
N GLN A 179 7.58 5.44 -17.35
CA GLN A 179 7.36 5.40 -18.80
C GLN A 179 5.89 5.10 -19.13
N GLY A 180 5.28 5.91 -20.00
CA GLY A 180 3.90 5.75 -20.45
C GLY A 180 2.86 6.24 -19.44
N ILE A 181 3.26 6.98 -18.40
CA ILE A 181 2.31 7.70 -17.55
C ILE A 181 1.56 8.74 -18.37
N THR A 182 0.25 8.84 -18.16
CA THR A 182 -0.62 9.79 -18.88
C THR A 182 -1.12 10.93 -17.98
N VAL A 183 -0.59 11.03 -16.76
CA VAL A 183 -0.79 12.18 -15.87
C VAL A 183 -0.03 13.38 -16.43
N GLU A 184 -0.58 14.58 -16.27
CA GLU A 184 0.08 15.81 -16.69
C GLU A 184 1.47 15.94 -16.07
N SER A 185 2.44 16.45 -16.84
CA SER A 185 3.83 16.50 -16.41
C SER A 185 4.07 17.39 -15.19
N SER A 186 3.17 18.34 -14.91
CA SER A 186 3.15 19.20 -13.73
C SER A 186 2.65 18.49 -12.47
N HIS A 187 1.98 17.36 -12.61
CA HIS A 187 1.36 16.57 -11.53
C HIS A 187 2.09 15.23 -11.31
N VAL A 188 3.35 15.14 -11.75
CA VAL A 188 4.24 14.00 -11.49
C VAL A 188 5.55 14.51 -10.93
N LEU A 189 6.22 13.69 -10.12
CA LEU A 189 7.54 13.98 -9.62
C LEU A 189 8.54 14.18 -10.75
N SER A 190 9.56 15.00 -10.50
CA SER A 190 10.65 15.20 -11.45
C SER A 190 11.35 13.87 -11.78
N ALA A 191 12.06 13.83 -12.91
CA ALA A 191 12.87 12.68 -13.27
C ALA A 191 13.95 12.38 -12.22
N THR A 192 14.54 13.43 -11.63
CA THR A 192 15.53 13.33 -10.55
C THR A 192 14.95 12.70 -9.29
N GLU A 193 13.79 13.17 -8.83
CA GLU A 193 13.15 12.60 -7.63
C GLU A 193 12.64 11.18 -7.87
N THR A 194 12.15 10.90 -9.08
CA THR A 194 11.77 9.53 -9.49
C THR A 194 12.99 8.60 -9.48
N SER A 195 14.13 9.03 -10.02
CA SER A 195 15.39 8.27 -9.99
C SER A 195 15.89 8.07 -8.56
N ARG A 196 15.80 9.11 -7.71
CA ARG A 196 16.15 9.06 -6.29
C ARG A 196 15.32 8.02 -5.53
N PHE A 197 14.02 7.95 -5.78
CA PHE A 197 13.13 6.93 -5.20
C PHE A 197 13.59 5.51 -5.55
N PHE A 198 13.74 5.20 -6.85
CA PHE A 198 14.09 3.85 -7.28
C PHE A 198 15.51 3.46 -6.87
N SER A 199 16.44 4.41 -6.87
CA SER A 199 17.82 4.18 -6.45
C SER A 199 17.95 3.98 -4.94
N ALA A 200 17.05 4.58 -4.14
CA ALA A 200 17.05 4.41 -2.69
C ALA A 200 16.70 2.98 -2.26
N ILE A 201 15.93 2.23 -3.05
CA ILE A 201 15.53 0.86 -2.69
C ILE A 201 16.68 -0.12 -3.01
N PRO A 202 17.17 -0.90 -2.02
CA PRO A 202 18.21 -1.90 -2.21
C PRO A 202 17.85 -2.90 -3.31
N VAL A 203 18.81 -3.27 -4.15
CA VAL A 203 18.61 -4.19 -5.29
C VAL A 203 17.89 -5.48 -4.87
N LYS A 204 18.28 -6.06 -3.73
CA LYS A 204 17.70 -7.28 -3.15
C LYS A 204 16.23 -7.18 -2.73
N ALA A 205 15.70 -5.97 -2.58
CA ALA A 205 14.31 -5.73 -2.18
C ALA A 205 13.41 -5.29 -3.36
N ARG A 206 13.98 -4.98 -4.54
CA ARG A 206 13.21 -4.41 -5.67
C ARG A 206 12.16 -5.37 -6.21
N ASP A 207 12.49 -6.66 -6.32
CA ASP A 207 11.56 -7.71 -6.75
C ASP A 207 10.48 -8.03 -5.71
N LYS A 208 10.62 -7.51 -4.48
CA LYS A 208 9.66 -7.64 -3.39
C LYS A 208 8.65 -6.49 -3.31
N VAL A 209 8.84 -5.43 -4.09
CA VAL A 209 7.86 -4.34 -4.20
C VAL A 209 6.71 -4.81 -5.08
N LEU A 210 5.57 -5.09 -4.47
CA LEU A 210 4.38 -5.64 -5.13
C LEU A 210 3.60 -4.56 -5.88
N ALA A 211 3.36 -3.45 -5.19
CA ALA A 211 2.57 -2.34 -5.70
C ALA A 211 3.06 -0.99 -5.16
N ILE A 212 2.91 0.04 -5.98
CA ILE A 212 3.10 1.44 -5.62
C ILE A 212 1.80 2.17 -5.93
N PHE A 213 1.19 2.79 -4.93
CA PHE A 213 0.00 3.62 -5.05
C PHE A 213 0.39 5.10 -4.92
N THR A 214 -0.15 5.91 -5.83
CA THR A 214 -0.01 7.36 -5.87
C THR A 214 -1.32 8.04 -6.25
N HIS A 215 -1.44 9.37 -6.11
CA HIS A 215 -2.77 9.99 -6.00
C HIS A 215 -2.93 11.26 -6.83
N HIS A 216 -2.11 12.30 -6.57
CA HIS A 216 -2.19 13.69 -7.07
C HIS A 216 -2.56 13.94 -8.55
N GLY A 217 -2.46 12.93 -9.42
CA GLY A 217 -2.71 13.08 -10.85
C GLY A 217 -4.16 13.35 -11.25
N HIS A 218 -5.11 13.46 -10.30
CA HIS A 218 -6.53 13.69 -10.54
C HIS A 218 -7.18 12.79 -11.61
N LYS A 219 -6.75 11.52 -11.62
CA LYS A 219 -7.28 10.49 -12.52
C LYS A 219 -6.92 9.09 -12.04
N PHE A 220 -7.47 8.10 -12.72
CA PHE A 220 -7.02 6.72 -12.63
C PHE A 220 -5.96 6.41 -13.69
N TYR A 221 -4.88 5.78 -13.26
CA TYR A 221 -3.87 5.20 -14.14
C TYR A 221 -3.33 3.91 -13.53
N ARG A 222 -2.99 2.94 -14.39
CA ARG A 222 -2.30 1.71 -13.97
C ARG A 222 -1.22 1.33 -14.98
N LYS A 223 -0.08 0.89 -14.44
CA LYS A 223 0.98 0.19 -15.19
C LYS A 223 1.30 -1.10 -14.44
N LEU A 224 1.12 -2.24 -15.11
CA LEU A 224 1.07 -3.54 -14.41
C LEU A 224 2.41 -4.29 -14.36
N SER A 225 3.45 -3.76 -15.00
CA SER A 225 4.80 -4.32 -15.01
C SER A 225 5.82 -3.32 -15.54
N ASN A 226 7.11 -3.62 -15.37
CA ASN A 226 8.23 -2.90 -15.98
C ASN A 226 8.17 -1.38 -15.75
N ILE A 227 7.93 -0.99 -14.50
CA ILE A 227 7.80 0.43 -14.14
C ILE A 227 9.16 1.15 -14.10
N ASN A 228 10.23 0.40 -13.85
CA ASN A 228 11.63 0.83 -13.83
C ASN A 228 12.56 -0.41 -13.88
N PRO A 229 13.83 -0.31 -14.33
CA PRO A 229 14.76 -1.43 -14.26
C PRO A 229 14.88 -2.03 -12.85
N GLY A 230 14.82 -3.35 -12.75
CA GLY A 230 14.80 -4.07 -11.47
C GLY A 230 13.41 -4.25 -10.83
N TYR A 231 12.34 -3.73 -11.46
CA TYR A 231 10.95 -3.84 -10.99
C TYR A 231 10.06 -4.55 -12.03
N PRO A 232 10.34 -5.82 -12.36
CA PRO A 232 9.65 -6.50 -13.46
C PRO A 232 8.17 -6.78 -13.18
N LYS A 233 7.81 -6.98 -11.90
CA LYS A 233 6.46 -7.40 -11.47
C LYS A 233 5.72 -6.35 -10.65
N THR A 234 6.35 -5.22 -10.35
CA THR A 234 5.76 -4.16 -9.54
C THR A 234 4.66 -3.47 -10.35
N LYS A 235 3.49 -3.36 -9.73
CA LYS A 235 2.36 -2.62 -10.30
C LYS A 235 2.37 -1.20 -9.77
N PHE A 236 2.08 -0.24 -10.63
CA PHE A 236 2.02 1.17 -10.29
C PHE A 236 0.63 1.70 -10.59
N PHE A 237 0.07 2.45 -9.64
CA PHE A 237 -1.29 2.96 -9.70
C PHE A 237 -1.32 4.46 -9.35
N VAL A 238 -2.17 5.20 -10.07
CA VAL A 238 -2.60 6.55 -9.70
C VAL A 238 -4.09 6.50 -9.38
N CYS A 239 -4.48 7.04 -8.23
CA CYS A 239 -5.84 7.10 -7.70
C CYS A 239 -6.12 8.50 -7.16
N GLY A 240 -6.47 9.43 -8.05
CA GLY A 240 -6.61 10.86 -7.70
C GLY A 240 -8.01 11.43 -7.72
N CYS A 241 -9.05 10.61 -7.61
CA CYS A 241 -10.42 11.07 -7.90
C CYS A 241 -11.48 10.62 -6.89
N SER A 242 -11.13 10.51 -5.61
CA SER A 242 -12.12 10.13 -4.60
C SER A 242 -13.03 11.27 -4.13
N GLY A 243 -12.70 12.52 -4.44
CA GLY A 243 -13.52 13.70 -4.16
C GLY A 243 -13.95 14.51 -5.39
N ASP A 244 -13.73 14.03 -6.62
CA ASP A 244 -13.99 14.78 -7.89
C ASP A 244 -13.31 16.16 -7.96
N TYR A 245 -12.22 16.36 -7.22
CA TYR A 245 -11.42 17.57 -7.35
C TYR A 245 -10.67 17.53 -8.67
N LYS A 246 -11.03 18.41 -9.62
CA LYS A 246 -10.36 18.58 -10.92
C LYS A 246 -10.16 17.28 -11.71
N CYS A 247 -11.04 16.30 -11.51
CA CYS A 247 -10.97 15.03 -12.23
C CYS A 247 -11.37 15.16 -13.71
N LYS A 248 -12.10 16.21 -14.09
CA LYS A 248 -12.60 16.41 -15.45
C LYS A 248 -11.52 16.98 -16.40
N PRO A 249 -11.60 16.72 -17.72
CA PRO A 249 -12.73 16.08 -18.43
C PRO A 249 -12.68 14.54 -18.46
N ASN A 250 -11.55 13.90 -18.14
CA ASN A 250 -11.31 12.47 -18.43
C ASN A 250 -11.18 11.56 -17.19
N GLY A 251 -11.35 12.11 -15.99
CA GLY A 251 -11.30 11.38 -14.73
C GLY A 251 -12.70 11.11 -14.20
N ASN A 252 -12.97 9.85 -13.91
CA ASN A 252 -14.17 9.43 -13.21
C ASN A 252 -13.92 9.50 -11.70
N MET A 253 -14.92 9.93 -10.93
CA MET A 253 -14.88 9.84 -9.47
C MET A 253 -14.85 8.38 -9.00
N GLY A 254 -14.05 8.00 -8.02
CA GLY A 254 -14.00 6.59 -7.59
C GLY A 254 -12.89 6.24 -6.61
N TYR A 255 -12.60 4.95 -6.52
CA TYR A 255 -11.52 4.38 -5.72
C TYR A 255 -10.97 3.10 -6.39
N TYR A 256 -9.83 2.58 -5.94
CA TYR A 256 -9.42 1.22 -6.29
C TYR A 256 -9.94 0.22 -5.26
N ASN A 257 -10.66 -0.79 -5.75
CA ASN A 257 -10.89 -2.02 -5.01
C ASN A 257 -9.72 -2.98 -5.28
N ALA A 258 -8.99 -3.36 -4.24
CA ALA A 258 -7.72 -4.06 -4.37
C ALA A 258 -7.68 -5.36 -3.55
N THR A 259 -6.90 -6.30 -4.07
CA THR A 259 -6.74 -7.64 -3.53
C THR A 259 -5.27 -8.00 -3.48
N LEU A 260 -4.82 -8.40 -2.29
CA LEU A 260 -3.52 -9.04 -2.08
C LEU A 260 -3.74 -10.54 -1.95
N THR A 261 -3.19 -11.32 -2.89
CA THR A 261 -3.27 -12.78 -2.88
C THR A 261 -1.90 -13.38 -2.60
N SER A 262 -1.84 -14.34 -1.67
CA SER A 262 -0.68 -15.21 -1.49
C SER A 262 -0.83 -16.48 -2.31
N SER A 263 0.24 -16.90 -2.97
CA SER A 263 0.32 -18.18 -3.69
C SER A 263 1.69 -18.82 -3.46
N GLY A 264 1.71 -19.93 -2.71
CA GLY A 264 2.98 -20.56 -2.30
C GLY A 264 3.83 -19.59 -1.46
N SER A 265 5.04 -19.27 -1.92
CA SER A 265 5.95 -18.29 -1.29
C SER A 265 5.81 -16.86 -1.84
N GLY A 266 4.94 -16.63 -2.82
CA GLY A 266 4.79 -15.34 -3.50
C GLY A 266 3.53 -14.58 -3.10
N TYR A 267 3.53 -13.28 -3.38
CA TYR A 267 2.38 -12.39 -3.24
C TYR A 267 2.14 -11.65 -4.55
N LYS A 268 0.88 -11.29 -4.79
CA LYS A 268 0.47 -10.41 -5.89
C LYS A 268 -0.59 -9.43 -5.40
N VAL A 269 -0.57 -8.22 -5.96
CA VAL A 269 -1.63 -7.22 -5.76
C VAL A 269 -2.39 -7.08 -7.07
N ASP A 270 -3.72 -7.04 -7.04
CA ASP A 270 -4.58 -6.67 -8.16
C ASP A 270 -5.47 -5.52 -7.70
N ALA A 271 -5.71 -4.52 -8.55
CA ALA A 271 -6.55 -3.37 -8.22
C ALA A 271 -7.34 -2.89 -9.43
N TYR A 272 -8.61 -2.59 -9.22
CA TYR A 272 -9.57 -2.19 -10.26
C TYR A 272 -10.38 -0.98 -9.80
N THR A 273 -10.60 -0.04 -10.71
CA THR A 273 -11.39 1.16 -10.44
C THR A 273 -12.83 0.75 -10.13
N ALA A 274 -13.42 1.40 -9.12
CA ALA A 274 -14.79 1.24 -8.67
C ALA A 274 -15.42 2.63 -8.41
N HIS A 275 -16.76 2.67 -8.41
CA HIS A 275 -17.60 3.88 -8.37
C HIS A 275 -18.79 3.70 -7.42
#